data_AF-A0A1F4XH23-F1
#
_entry.id   AF-A0A1F4XH23-F1
#
_cell.length_a   1.000
_cell.length_b   1.000
_cell.length_c   1.000
_cell.angle_alpha   90.00
_cell.angle_beta   90.00
_cell.angle_gamma   90.00
#
_symmetry.space_group_name_H-M   'P 1'
#
loop_
_entity.id
_entity.type
_entity.pdbx_description
1 polymer ?
#
loop_
_entity_poly.entity_id
_entity_poly.type
_entity_poly.pdbx_seq_one_letter_code
_entity_poly.pdbx_strand_id
1 'polypeptide(L)'
;MDNETKAALELEQYRQMTDTSPVCIKIFDASGKLLFINKWGREEHFLKDTDDISNWSWVATIKDQYKKPVLAAFKRGLAGESSHIEMEHTPEGSKQQWCEGFISPIKDDDGKITRLLFYSTDISAKKSVEKKSESEEKSLDTISGLIVGRELKMVELKEKIKKLESELSKIKSV
;
A
#
# COMPACT_ATOMS: atom_id res chain seq x y z
N MET A 1 34.76 31.78 0.43
CA MET A 1 33.39 31.54 0.91
C MET A 1 33.51 31.10 2.36
N ASP A 2 32.87 31.80 3.29
CA ASP A 2 32.91 31.43 4.71
C ASP A 2 32.12 30.12 4.98
N ASN A 3 32.32 29.53 6.16
CA ASN A 3 31.70 28.25 6.53
C ASN A 3 30.17 28.33 6.59
N GLU A 4 29.60 29.47 6.95
CA GLU A 4 28.14 29.67 7.02
C GLU A 4 27.51 29.66 5.62
N THR A 5 28.13 30.37 4.68
CA THR A 5 27.68 30.40 3.28
C THR A 5 27.79 29.03 2.63
N LYS A 6 28.85 28.27 2.96
CA LYS A 6 29.01 26.88 2.47
C LYS A 6 27.92 25.95 3.01
N ALA A 7 27.66 25.99 4.31
CA ALA A 7 26.63 25.16 4.94
C ALA A 7 25.22 25.52 4.42
N ALA A 8 24.94 26.81 4.20
CA ALA A 8 23.67 27.26 3.62
C ALA A 8 23.48 26.74 2.19
N LEU A 9 24.54 26.77 1.37
CA LEU A 9 24.50 26.24 0.00
C LEU A 9 24.30 24.72 -0.01
N GLU A 10 24.99 23.99 0.85
CA GLU A 10 24.82 22.53 0.98
C GLU A 10 23.39 22.17 1.40
N LEU A 11 22.83 22.88 2.38
CA LEU A 11 21.44 22.68 2.80
C LEU A 11 20.44 22.94 1.66
N GLU A 12 20.66 24.00 0.88
CA GLU A 12 19.82 24.32 -0.28
C GLU A 12 19.91 23.22 -1.34
N GLN A 13 21.11 22.71 -1.63
CA GLN A 13 21.29 21.59 -2.55
C GLN A 13 20.54 20.33 -2.07
N TYR A 14 20.63 20.01 -0.79
CA TYR A 14 19.88 18.87 -0.23
C TYR A 14 18.36 19.05 -0.34
N ARG A 15 17.84 20.26 -0.09
CA ARG A 15 16.41 20.57 -0.25
C ARG A 15 15.97 20.35 -1.69
N GLN A 16 16.71 20.90 -2.66
CA GLN A 16 16.40 20.74 -4.09
C GLN A 16 16.40 19.27 -4.52
N MET A 17 17.34 18.47 -4.03
CA MET A 17 17.35 17.02 -4.29
C MET A 17 16.11 16.33 -3.73
N THR A 18 15.69 16.67 -2.51
CA THR A 18 14.49 16.05 -1.91
C THR A 18 13.19 16.53 -2.55
N ASP A 19 13.15 17.76 -3.07
CA ASP A 19 11.92 18.38 -3.61
C ASP A 19 11.66 18.00 -5.07
N THR A 20 12.66 17.51 -5.79
CA THR A 20 12.53 17.02 -7.18
C THR A 20 12.10 15.57 -7.28
N SER A 21 12.14 14.82 -6.18
CA SER A 21 11.75 13.41 -6.12
C SER A 21 10.25 13.28 -5.83
N PRO A 22 9.50 12.41 -6.55
CA PRO A 22 8.09 12.12 -6.26
C PRO A 22 7.92 11.18 -5.04
N VAL A 23 8.81 11.30 -4.07
CA VAL A 23 8.84 10.51 -2.83
C VAL A 23 8.46 11.44 -1.69
N CYS A 24 7.52 11.01 -0.85
CA CYS A 24 7.20 11.72 0.38
C CYS A 24 8.27 11.38 1.41
N ILE A 25 9.04 12.37 1.87
CA ILE A 25 10.13 12.17 2.83
C ILE A 25 9.79 12.92 4.11
N LYS A 26 9.85 12.22 5.24
CA LYS A 26 9.54 12.74 6.57
C LYS A 26 10.66 12.38 7.55
N ILE A 27 11.01 13.30 8.44
CA ILE A 27 11.92 13.03 9.55
C ILE A 27 11.19 13.32 10.85
N PHE A 28 11.24 12.36 11.77
CA PHE A 28 10.67 12.48 13.11
C PHE A 28 11.78 12.53 14.15
N ASP A 29 11.52 13.20 15.27
CA ASP A 29 12.35 13.06 16.47
C ASP A 29 12.06 11.74 17.20
N ALA A 30 12.84 11.44 18.24
CA ALA A 30 12.67 10.25 19.06
C ALA A 30 11.33 10.18 19.82
N SER A 31 10.60 11.29 19.94
CA SER A 31 9.25 11.34 20.53
C SER A 31 8.14 11.06 19.50
N GLY A 32 8.48 10.99 18.21
CA GLY A 32 7.55 10.80 17.11
C GLY A 32 6.96 12.11 16.57
N LYS A 33 7.52 13.27 16.95
CA LYS A 33 7.12 14.57 16.39
C LYS A 33 7.76 14.79 15.04
N LEU A 34 6.99 15.29 14.08
CA LEU A 34 7.51 15.58 12.75
C LEU A 34 8.42 16.82 12.77
N LEU A 35 9.66 16.64 12.33
CA LEU A 35 10.68 17.69 12.23
C LEU A 35 10.81 18.23 10.81
N PHE A 36 10.57 17.39 9.80
CA PHE A 36 10.73 17.74 8.40
C PHE A 36 9.78 16.94 7.54
N ILE A 37 9.27 17.59 6.49
CA ILE A 37 8.61 16.96 5.36
C ILE A 37 8.98 17.74 4.09
N ASN A 38 9.38 17.03 3.03
CA ASN A 38 9.75 17.65 1.75
C ASN A 38 8.53 18.24 1.02
N LYS A 39 8.78 19.04 -0.01
CA LYS A 39 7.71 19.72 -0.77
C LYS A 39 6.67 18.75 -1.32
N TRP A 40 7.11 17.64 -1.91
CA TRP A 40 6.20 16.62 -2.44
C TRP A 40 5.29 16.03 -1.35
N GLY A 41 5.85 15.68 -0.19
CA GLY A 41 5.07 15.17 0.93
C GLY A 41 4.07 16.18 1.49
N ARG A 42 4.41 17.48 1.49
CA ARG A 42 3.45 18.54 1.85
C ARG A 42 2.29 18.59 0.88
N GLU A 43 2.58 18.60 -0.42
CA GLU A 43 1.57 18.63 -1.47
C GLU A 43 0.66 17.39 -1.46
N GLU A 44 1.23 16.22 -1.16
CA GLU A 44 0.48 14.97 -0.98
C GLU A 44 -0.54 15.08 0.16
N HIS A 45 -0.12 15.65 1.29
CA HIS A 45 -0.92 15.74 2.53
C HIS A 45 -1.64 17.07 2.72
N PHE A 46 -1.77 17.86 1.66
CA PHE A 46 -2.47 19.14 1.67
C PHE A 46 -1.91 20.18 2.66
N LEU A 47 -0.63 20.07 2.99
CA LEU A 47 0.07 20.98 3.89
C LEU A 47 0.63 22.18 3.11
N LYS A 48 0.49 23.37 3.69
CA LYS A 48 1.14 24.59 3.22
C LYS A 48 2.52 24.73 3.84
N ASP A 49 3.37 25.53 3.22
CA ASP A 49 4.71 25.83 3.77
C ASP A 49 4.65 26.55 5.12
N THR A 50 3.57 27.31 5.35
CA THR A 50 3.32 28.04 6.61
C THR A 50 2.75 27.18 7.72
N ASP A 51 2.35 25.94 7.44
CA ASP A 51 1.72 25.08 8.45
C ASP A 51 2.75 24.58 9.46
N ASP A 52 2.37 24.62 10.74
CA ASP A 52 3.15 24.01 11.80
C ASP A 52 3.00 22.49 11.75
N ILE A 53 3.92 21.86 11.01
CA ILE A 53 4.01 20.42 10.84
C ILE A 53 4.22 19.66 12.16
N SER A 54 4.67 20.34 13.20
CA SER A 54 5.01 19.72 14.47
C SER A 54 3.75 19.34 15.28
N ASN A 55 2.63 20.00 14.99
CA ASN A 55 1.30 19.70 15.55
C ASN A 55 0.42 18.87 14.59
N TRP A 56 0.93 18.55 13.40
CA TRP A 56 0.18 17.79 12.42
C TRP A 56 0.11 16.30 12.78
N SER A 57 -1.11 15.77 12.84
CA SER A 57 -1.36 14.37 13.15
C SER A 57 -1.24 13.49 11.91
N TRP A 58 -0.01 13.07 11.59
CA TRP A 58 0.26 12.18 10.47
C TRP A 58 -0.52 10.85 10.56
N VAL A 59 -0.77 10.34 11.77
CA VAL A 59 -1.54 9.11 12.01
C VAL A 59 -3.00 9.26 11.57
N ALA A 60 -3.56 10.47 11.65
CA ALA A 60 -4.93 10.73 11.22
C ALA A 60 -5.12 10.59 9.71
N THR A 61 -4.04 10.66 8.92
CA THR A 61 -4.09 10.45 7.46
C THR A 61 -4.21 8.99 7.07
N ILE A 62 -4.04 8.05 8.01
CA ILE A 62 -3.98 6.61 7.74
C ILE A 62 -5.36 6.00 8.02
N LYS A 63 -5.83 5.10 7.17
CA LYS A 63 -7.06 4.34 7.45
C LYS A 63 -6.90 3.47 8.70
N ASP A 64 -7.97 3.35 9.49
CA ASP A 64 -7.94 2.73 10.83
C ASP A 64 -7.29 1.35 10.89
N GLN A 65 -7.56 0.50 9.90
CA GLN A 65 -7.01 -0.86 9.83
C GLN A 65 -5.47 -0.90 9.73
N TYR A 66 -4.84 0.15 9.20
CA TYR A 66 -3.38 0.24 9.05
C TYR A 66 -2.70 1.00 10.20
N LYS A 67 -3.44 1.78 11.01
CA LYS A 67 -2.84 2.58 12.10
C LYS A 67 -1.99 1.75 13.06
N LYS A 68 -2.53 0.61 13.53
CA LYS A 68 -1.83 -0.25 14.49
C LYS A 68 -0.55 -0.88 13.91
N PRO A 69 -0.56 -1.50 12.71
CA PRO A 69 0.66 -1.96 12.04
C PRO A 69 1.71 -0.86 11.85
N VAL A 70 1.28 0.33 11.39
CA VAL A 70 2.19 1.46 11.12
C VAL A 70 2.84 1.96 12.41
N LEU A 71 2.06 2.15 13.47
CA LEU A 71 2.59 2.56 14.78
C LEU A 71 3.55 1.51 15.37
N ALA A 72 3.27 0.22 15.16
CA ALA A 72 4.17 -0.84 15.59
C ALA A 72 5.50 -0.80 14.81
N ALA A 73 5.46 -0.59 13.50
CA ALA A 73 6.64 -0.42 12.65
C ALA A 73 7.44 0.83 13.07
N PHE A 74 6.75 1.93 13.36
CA PHE A 74 7.35 3.16 13.87
C PHE A 74 8.10 2.93 15.19
N LYS A 75 7.47 2.20 16.13
CA LYS A 75 8.09 1.83 17.41
C LYS A 75 9.33 0.96 17.23
N ARG A 76 9.32 0.00 16.30
CA ARG A 76 10.50 -0.81 15.96
C ARG A 76 11.61 0.06 15.36
N GLY A 77 11.24 1.02 14.52
CA GLY A 77 12.12 2.09 14.04
C GLY A 77 12.86 2.81 15.16
N LEU A 78 12.14 3.29 16.16
CA LEU A 78 12.72 3.95 17.34
C LEU A 78 13.61 3.02 18.18
N ALA A 79 13.40 1.71 18.10
CA ALA A 79 14.25 0.70 18.73
C ALA A 79 15.49 0.32 17.87
N GLY A 80 15.66 0.94 16.71
CA GLY A 80 16.81 0.72 15.82
C GLY A 80 16.59 -0.31 14.72
N GLU A 81 15.36 -0.79 14.51
CA GLU A 81 15.03 -1.74 13.45
C GLU A 81 14.43 -1.01 12.24
N SER A 82 15.03 -1.20 11.06
CA SER A 82 14.40 -0.73 9.82
C SER A 82 13.22 -1.61 9.46
N SER A 83 12.15 -1.01 8.98
CA SER A 83 10.94 -1.76 8.59
C SER A 83 10.28 -1.18 7.37
N HIS A 84 9.38 -1.98 6.81
CA HIS A 84 8.66 -1.68 5.61
C HIS A 84 7.17 -2.00 5.83
N ILE A 85 6.31 -1.19 5.25
CA ILE A 85 4.86 -1.31 5.36
C ILE A 85 4.17 -0.89 4.06
N GLU A 86 3.02 -1.47 3.77
CA GLU A 86 2.05 -0.88 2.86
C GLU A 86 0.87 -0.36 3.69
N MET A 87 0.36 0.81 3.33
CA MET A 87 -0.81 1.38 4.00
C MET A 87 -1.70 2.16 3.05
N GLU A 88 -2.97 2.28 3.44
CA GLU A 88 -3.89 3.20 2.79
C GLU A 88 -4.08 4.47 3.60
N HIS A 89 -4.15 5.57 2.87
CA HIS A 89 -4.55 6.86 3.41
C HIS A 89 -6.07 7.06 3.34
N THR A 90 -6.57 7.94 4.21
CA THR A 90 -7.92 8.49 4.07
C THR A 90 -7.96 9.49 2.92
N PRO A 91 -9.08 9.64 2.19
CA PRO A 91 -9.20 10.61 1.10
C PRO A 91 -8.94 12.06 1.55
N GLU A 92 -9.26 12.39 2.80
CA GLU A 92 -9.03 13.71 3.38
C GLU A 92 -7.58 13.90 3.86
N GLY A 93 -6.84 12.79 4.01
CA GLY A 93 -5.49 12.77 4.57
C GLY A 93 -4.37 12.76 3.53
N SER A 94 -4.63 12.24 2.32
CA SER A 94 -3.65 12.21 1.22
C SER A 94 -4.34 12.21 -0.14
N LYS A 95 -3.67 12.77 -1.16
CA LYS A 95 -4.02 12.59 -2.57
C LYS A 95 -3.83 11.15 -3.06
N GLN A 96 -2.92 10.41 -2.44
CA GLN A 96 -2.59 9.02 -2.80
C GLN A 96 -3.43 8.07 -1.96
N GLN A 97 -4.02 7.05 -2.59
CA GLN A 97 -4.80 6.06 -1.84
C GLN A 97 -3.89 5.08 -1.12
N TRP A 98 -2.91 4.54 -1.84
CA TRP A 98 -1.99 3.52 -1.36
C TRP A 98 -0.56 4.01 -1.41
N CYS A 99 0.18 3.77 -0.33
CA CYS A 99 1.60 4.00 -0.33
C CYS A 99 2.37 2.80 0.23
N GLU A 100 3.57 2.65 -0.29
CA GLU A 100 4.62 1.78 0.25
C GLU A 100 5.56 2.65 1.06
N GLY A 101 5.73 2.34 2.34
CA GLY A 101 6.47 3.14 3.30
C GLY A 101 7.65 2.38 3.89
N PHE A 102 8.77 3.09 4.06
CA PHE A 102 9.99 2.58 4.66
C PHE A 102 10.34 3.44 5.87
N ILE A 103 10.70 2.77 6.96
CA ILE A 103 11.07 3.35 8.23
C ILE A 103 12.51 2.99 8.51
N SER A 104 13.37 3.99 8.74
CA SER A 104 14.78 3.78 9.02
C SER A 104 15.25 4.66 10.18
N PRO A 105 15.90 4.10 11.22
CA PRO A 105 16.49 4.89 12.29
C PRO A 105 17.70 5.67 11.79
N ILE A 106 17.82 6.90 12.26
CA ILE A 106 19.01 7.74 12.07
C ILE A 106 19.77 7.76 13.41
N LYS A 107 21.06 7.43 13.34
CA LYS A 107 21.97 7.39 14.49
C LYS A 107 22.83 8.64 14.54
N ASP A 108 23.19 9.08 15.74
CA ASP A 108 24.31 10.00 15.94
C ASP A 108 25.67 9.27 15.88
N ASP A 109 26.75 10.03 16.06
CA ASP A 109 28.12 9.53 16.03
C ASP A 109 28.42 8.50 17.14
N ASP A 110 27.66 8.54 18.24
CA ASP A 110 27.73 7.58 19.35
C ASP A 110 26.88 6.32 19.10
N GLY A 111 26.21 6.22 17.95
CA GLY A 111 25.37 5.09 17.56
C GLY A 111 23.97 5.10 18.19
N LYS A 112 23.60 6.15 18.90
CA LYS A 112 22.28 6.30 19.52
C LYS A 112 21.26 6.75 18.48
N ILE A 113 20.07 6.12 18.49
CA ILE A 113 18.96 6.56 17.63
C ILE A 113 18.48 7.93 18.08
N THR A 114 18.60 8.93 17.20
CA THR A 114 18.16 10.31 17.49
C THR A 114 16.91 10.71 16.71
N ARG A 115 16.70 10.10 15.53
CA ARG A 115 15.61 10.44 14.62
C ARG A 115 15.13 9.22 13.86
N LEU A 116 13.98 9.37 13.22
CA LEU A 116 13.42 8.38 12.33
C LEU A 116 13.18 8.99 10.95
N LEU A 117 13.76 8.38 9.92
CA LEU A 117 13.41 8.63 8.53
C LEU A 117 12.19 7.78 8.17
N PHE A 118 11.18 8.41 7.61
CA PHE A 118 10.10 7.75 6.90
C PHE A 118 10.11 8.25 5.47
N TYR A 119 10.07 7.36 4.49
CA TYR A 119 9.80 7.75 3.11
C TYR A 119 8.76 6.82 2.48
N SER A 120 7.94 7.37 1.60
CA SER A 120 6.89 6.61 0.92
C SER A 120 6.70 6.97 -0.54
N THR A 121 6.29 5.96 -1.30
CA THR A 121 5.98 6.04 -2.73
C THR A 121 4.55 5.58 -3.00
N ASP A 122 3.90 6.20 -3.97
CA ASP A 122 2.58 5.82 -4.43
C ASP A 122 2.62 4.42 -5.09
N ILE A 123 1.79 3.50 -4.60
CA ILE A 123 1.58 2.18 -5.21
C ILE A 123 0.14 1.97 -5.67
N SER A 124 -0.67 3.03 -5.74
CA SER A 124 -2.09 2.97 -6.12
C SER A 124 -2.28 2.34 -7.50
N ALA A 125 -1.44 2.70 -8.47
CA ALA A 125 -1.45 2.11 -9.81
C ALA A 125 -1.17 0.60 -9.75
N LYS A 126 -0.13 0.18 -9.04
CA LYS A 126 0.24 -1.23 -8.84
C LYS A 126 -0.93 -2.02 -8.21
N LYS A 127 -1.52 -1.50 -7.13
CA LYS A 127 -2.67 -2.11 -6.45
C LYS A 127 -3.91 -2.23 -7.35
N SER A 128 -4.15 -1.24 -8.21
CA SER A 128 -5.28 -1.28 -9.16
C SER A 128 -5.13 -2.39 -10.19
N VAL A 129 -3.90 -2.62 -10.68
CA VAL A 129 -3.59 -3.68 -11.64
C VAL A 129 -3.72 -5.05 -10.98
N GLU A 130 -3.13 -5.22 -9.79
CA GLU A 130 -3.23 -6.46 -8.99
C GLU A 130 -4.71 -6.85 -8.76
N LYS A 131 -5.54 -5.90 -8.31
CA LYS A 131 -6.96 -6.13 -8.06
C LYS A 131 -7.73 -6.53 -9.31
N LYS A 132 -7.39 -5.93 -10.46
CA LYS A 132 -8.02 -6.26 -11.74
C LYS A 132 -7.66 -7.70 -12.15
N SER A 133 -6.39 -8.07 -12.08
CA SER A 133 -5.94 -9.43 -12.40
C SER A 133 -6.58 -10.49 -11.50
N GLU A 134 -6.66 -10.25 -10.19
CA GLU A 134 -7.34 -11.17 -9.28
C GLU A 134 -8.83 -11.34 -9.59
N SER A 135 -9.51 -10.26 -10.02
CA SER A 135 -10.92 -10.32 -10.38
C SER A 135 -11.16 -11.08 -11.69
N GLU A 136 -10.25 -10.96 -12.65
CA GLU A 136 -10.29 -11.70 -13.91
C GLU A 136 -10.04 -13.19 -13.67
N GLU A 137 -9.06 -13.55 -12.83
CA GLU A 137 -8.76 -14.94 -12.46
C GLU A 137 -9.96 -15.60 -11.76
N LYS A 138 -10.56 -14.95 -10.76
CA LYS A 138 -11.78 -15.45 -10.10
C LYS A 138 -12.96 -15.62 -11.08
N SER A 139 -13.06 -14.74 -12.06
CA SER A 139 -14.12 -14.84 -13.08
C SER A 139 -13.89 -16.06 -13.98
N LEU A 140 -12.64 -16.33 -14.38
CA LEU A 140 -12.28 -17.50 -15.16
C LEU A 140 -12.53 -18.81 -14.39
N ASP A 141 -12.17 -18.86 -13.11
CA ASP A 141 -12.44 -20.02 -12.25
C ASP A 141 -13.94 -20.31 -12.11
N THR A 142 -14.73 -19.26 -11.93
CA THR A 142 -16.20 -19.38 -11.85
C THR A 142 -16.78 -19.94 -13.15
N ILE A 143 -16.34 -19.41 -14.30
CA ILE A 143 -16.80 -19.88 -15.62
C ILE A 143 -16.37 -21.34 -15.85
N SER A 144 -15.12 -21.69 -15.53
CA SER A 144 -14.58 -23.05 -15.64
C SER A 144 -15.41 -24.04 -14.83
N GLY A 145 -15.70 -23.72 -13.56
CA GLY A 145 -16.55 -24.56 -12.70
C GLY A 145 -17.97 -24.75 -13.25
N LEU A 146 -18.57 -23.71 -13.83
CA LEU A 146 -19.88 -23.80 -14.48
C LEU A 146 -19.88 -24.70 -15.72
N ILE A 147 -18.82 -24.64 -16.54
CA ILE A 147 -18.66 -25.49 -17.73
C ILE A 147 -18.56 -26.96 -17.31
N VAL A 148 -17.67 -27.29 -16.37
CA VAL A 148 -17.51 -28.65 -15.86
C VAL A 148 -18.81 -29.16 -15.25
N GLY A 149 -19.50 -28.34 -14.45
CA GLY A 149 -20.79 -28.69 -13.88
C GLY A 149 -21.86 -29.01 -14.95
N ARG A 150 -21.89 -28.26 -16.05
CA ARG A 150 -22.78 -28.53 -17.19
C ARG A 150 -22.42 -29.82 -17.90
N GLU A 151 -21.14 -30.10 -18.13
CA GLU A 151 -20.69 -31.32 -18.79
C GLU A 151 -21.04 -32.57 -17.98
N LEU A 152 -20.81 -32.55 -16.66
CA LEU A 152 -21.22 -33.64 -15.76
C LEU A 152 -22.73 -33.88 -15.80
N LYS A 153 -23.53 -32.80 -15.74
CA LYS A 153 -24.99 -32.88 -15.87
C LYS A 153 -25.41 -33.48 -17.21
N MET A 154 -24.74 -33.11 -18.29
CA MET A 154 -25.01 -33.63 -19.64
C MET A 154 -24.69 -35.13 -19.74
N VAL A 155 -23.63 -35.60 -19.08
CA VAL A 155 -23.30 -37.03 -18.99
C VAL A 155 -24.41 -37.78 -18.24
N GLU A 156 -24.80 -37.31 -17.05
CA GLU A 156 -25.90 -37.93 -16.28
C GLU A 156 -27.23 -37.97 -17.06
N LEU A 157 -27.55 -36.89 -17.78
CA LEU A 157 -28.76 -36.80 -18.60
C LEU A 157 -28.72 -37.79 -19.77
N LYS A 158 -27.57 -37.93 -20.46
CA LYS A 158 -27.40 -38.91 -21.53
C LYS A 158 -27.58 -40.35 -21.02
N GLU A 159 -27.07 -40.67 -19.84
CA GLU A 159 -27.27 -41.98 -19.22
C GLU A 159 -28.75 -42.25 -18.90
N LYS A 160 -29.45 -41.26 -18.34
CA LYS A 160 -30.90 -41.36 -18.06
C LYS A 160 -31.71 -41.54 -19.34
N ILE A 161 -31.41 -40.77 -20.39
CA ILE A 161 -32.08 -40.90 -21.70
C ILE A 161 -31.91 -42.32 -22.25
N LYS A 162 -30.68 -42.84 -22.26
CA LYS A 162 -30.40 -44.21 -22.75
C LYS A 162 -31.17 -45.28 -21.98
N LYS A 163 -31.30 -45.11 -20.66
CA LYS A 163 -32.08 -46.03 -19.82
C LYS A 163 -33.58 -45.98 -20.15
N LEU A 164 -34.14 -44.77 -20.27
CA LEU A 164 -35.55 -44.57 -20.63
C LEU A 164 -35.86 -45.11 -22.04
N GLU A 165 -34.97 -44.92 -23.01
CA GLU A 165 -35.10 -45.48 -24.36
C GLU A 165 -35.15 -47.01 -24.34
N SER A 166 -34.29 -47.65 -23.53
CA SER A 166 -34.31 -49.11 -23.35
C SER A 166 -35.60 -49.60 -22.70
N GLU A 167 -36.17 -48.87 -21.74
CA GLU A 167 -37.44 -49.23 -21.10
C GLU A 167 -38.61 -49.08 -22.07
N LEU A 168 -38.63 -47.98 -22.84
CA LEU A 168 -39.67 -47.69 -23.83
C LEU A 168 -39.68 -48.72 -24.97
N SER A 169 -38.49 -49.17 -25.41
CA SER A 169 -38.35 -50.26 -26.38
C SER A 169 -38.98 -51.56 -25.91
N LYS A 170 -38.84 -51.90 -24.62
CA LYS A 170 -39.43 -53.13 -24.04
C LYS A 170 -40.95 -53.06 -23.96
N ILE A 171 -41.50 -51.88 -23.70
CA ILE A 171 -42.96 -51.65 -23.64
C ILE A 171 -43.58 -51.74 -25.04
N LYS A 172 -42.91 -51.23 -26.08
CA LYS A 172 -43.40 -51.27 -27.47
C LYS A 172 -43.30 -52.64 -28.14
N SER A 173 -42.54 -53.57 -27.58
CA SER A 173 -42.38 -54.94 -28.10
C SER A 173 -43.37 -55.96 -27.51
N VAL A 174 -44.34 -55.49 -26.72
CA VAL A 174 -45.48 -56.26 -26.16
C VAL A 174 -46.75 -55.82 -26.87
#